data_AF-A0AAV3ZB56-F1
#
_entry.id   AF-A0AAV3ZB56-F1
#
_cell.length_a   1.000
_cell.length_b   1.000
_cell.length_c   1.000
_cell.angle_alpha   90.00
_cell.angle_beta   90.00
_cell.angle_gamma   90.00
#
_symmetry.space_group_name_H-M   'P 1'
#
loop_
_entity.id
_entity.type
_entity.pdbx_description
1 polymer ?
#
loop_
_entity_poly.entity_id
_entity_poly.type
_entity_poly.pdbx_seq_one_letter_code
_entity_poly.pdbx_strand_id
1 'polypeptide(L)'
;MDEATSLEDMLIVPDPIMPNFPETWLWTLVDTGPEGEIVFTETVPETITSWSAKALCVNEKKGFGMSEVTSLTTFKSISLSIHHVHAAVIGERLPVLVTAHDNLKKCIQVQLTLDLSKKFRVLNSRQFRDPVCVCGGKNFTATYYVKANATGSLPVWAKATVVAGKCRETRDIDLGYAGMSDEVHRKMLVKAEGVEQSYTYASYLCSKGNIINLCISVKD
;
A
#
# COMPACT_ATOMS: atom_id res chain seq x y z
N MET A 1 25.55 38.41 -16.29
CA MET A 1 25.91 37.62 -15.09
C MET A 1 24.67 36.81 -14.83
N ASP A 2 24.55 35.75 -15.62
CA ASP A 2 23.31 35.01 -15.85
C ASP A 2 23.69 33.54 -15.70
N GLU A 3 23.56 33.04 -14.48
CA GLU A 3 23.57 31.60 -14.21
C GLU A 3 22.11 31.15 -14.18
N ALA A 4 21.70 30.50 -15.28
CA ALA A 4 20.47 29.72 -15.33
C ALA A 4 20.71 28.42 -14.56
N THR A 5 20.13 28.31 -13.37
CA THR A 5 20.10 27.08 -12.59
C THR A 5 19.15 26.07 -13.23
N SER A 6 19.71 24.90 -13.53
CA SER A 6 19.11 23.74 -14.19
C SER A 6 17.78 23.26 -13.59
N LEU A 7 16.87 22.83 -14.46
CA LEU A 7 15.56 22.22 -14.18
C LEU A 7 15.66 20.74 -13.72
N GLU A 8 16.75 20.33 -13.08
CA GLU A 8 17.00 18.92 -12.73
C GLU A 8 16.70 18.53 -11.27
N ASP A 9 16.25 19.44 -10.41
CA ASP A 9 15.70 19.07 -9.09
C ASP A 9 14.19 18.77 -9.18
N MET A 10 13.82 17.93 -10.15
CA MET A 10 12.53 17.25 -10.12
C MET A 10 12.62 16.23 -8.99
N LEU A 11 12.11 16.62 -7.81
CA LEU A 11 11.95 15.77 -6.64
C LEU A 11 11.52 14.37 -7.07
N ILE A 12 12.46 13.42 -7.00
CA ILE A 12 12.14 12.00 -7.01
C ILE A 12 11.34 11.77 -5.73
N VAL A 13 10.03 11.96 -5.82
CA VAL A 13 9.11 11.43 -4.83
C VAL A 13 9.26 9.93 -4.99
N PRO A 14 9.83 9.19 -4.01
CA PRO A 14 9.90 7.75 -4.13
C PRO A 14 8.47 7.28 -4.39
N ASP A 15 8.30 6.53 -5.47
CA ASP A 15 7.00 5.94 -5.78
C ASP A 15 6.48 5.25 -4.50
N PRO A 16 5.19 5.40 -4.18
CA PRO A 16 4.63 4.73 -3.02
C PRO A 16 5.00 3.26 -3.13
N ILE A 17 5.64 2.72 -2.09
CA ILE A 17 6.04 1.32 -2.01
C ILE A 17 4.74 0.51 -2.13
N MET A 18 4.38 0.14 -3.35
CA MET A 18 3.23 -0.70 -3.60
C MET A 18 3.69 -2.08 -3.18
N PRO A 19 3.06 -2.72 -2.19
CA PRO A 19 3.52 -4.02 -1.76
C PRO A 19 3.46 -4.95 -2.97
N ASN A 20 4.57 -5.65 -3.24
CA ASN A 20 4.72 -6.45 -4.44
C ASN A 20 3.88 -7.73 -4.29
N PHE A 21 2.72 -7.77 -4.96
CA PHE A 21 1.84 -8.95 -5.03
C PHE A 21 1.84 -9.53 -6.45
N PRO A 22 2.96 -10.09 -6.94
CA PRO A 22 2.98 -10.66 -8.27
C PRO A 22 2.20 -11.98 -8.28
N GLU A 23 1.58 -12.34 -9.40
CA GLU A 23 1.04 -13.70 -9.58
C GLU A 23 2.16 -14.73 -9.81
N THR A 24 3.34 -14.28 -10.28
CA THR A 24 4.52 -15.11 -10.54
C THR A 24 5.75 -14.47 -9.89
N TRP A 25 6.44 -15.20 -9.02
CA TRP A 25 7.60 -14.69 -8.28
C TRP A 25 8.95 -15.03 -8.93
N LEU A 26 9.24 -16.32 -9.12
CA LEU A 26 10.53 -16.79 -9.66
C LEU A 26 10.36 -17.29 -11.10
N TRP A 27 11.00 -16.61 -12.05
CA TRP A 27 11.02 -16.99 -13.46
C TRP A 27 12.39 -16.69 -14.08
N THR A 28 13.35 -17.58 -13.85
CA THR A 28 14.75 -17.38 -14.25
C THR A 28 15.31 -18.60 -14.97
N LEU A 29 16.23 -18.35 -15.91
CA LEU A 29 17.06 -19.36 -16.56
C LEU A 29 18.49 -19.18 -16.08
N VAL A 30 19.10 -20.24 -15.59
CA VAL A 30 20.45 -20.21 -14.99
C VAL A 30 21.29 -21.39 -15.51
N ASP A 31 22.59 -21.16 -15.66
CA ASP A 31 23.57 -22.22 -15.92
C ASP A 31 24.04 -22.79 -14.57
N THR A 32 23.94 -24.11 -14.41
CA THR A 32 24.33 -24.82 -13.19
C THR A 32 25.80 -25.24 -13.19
N GLY A 33 26.53 -24.97 -14.28
CA GLY A 33 27.94 -25.29 -14.39
C GLY A 33 28.23 -26.80 -14.39
N PRO A 34 29.52 -27.19 -14.25
CA PRO A 34 29.94 -28.59 -14.39
C PRO A 34 29.45 -29.49 -13.24
N GLU A 35 29.27 -28.95 -12.04
CA GLU A 35 28.80 -29.68 -10.86
C GLU A 35 27.29 -29.97 -10.92
N GLY A 36 26.53 -29.18 -11.69
CA GLY A 36 25.09 -29.35 -11.86
C GLY A 36 24.25 -28.91 -10.65
N GLU A 37 24.84 -28.16 -9.72
CA GLU A 37 24.19 -27.62 -8.53
C GLU A 37 24.31 -26.09 -8.48
N ILE A 38 23.23 -25.43 -8.05
CA ILE A 38 23.19 -23.98 -7.89
C ILE A 38 22.34 -23.62 -6.68
N VAL A 39 22.76 -22.59 -5.94
CA VAL A 39 22.01 -22.00 -4.83
C VAL A 39 21.77 -20.54 -5.14
N PHE A 40 20.52 -20.10 -5.07
CA PHE A 40 20.12 -18.72 -5.26
C PHE A 40 19.38 -18.20 -4.03
N THR A 41 19.69 -16.96 -3.66
CA THR A 41 19.07 -16.25 -2.54
C THR A 41 18.14 -15.21 -3.11
N GLU A 42 16.84 -15.36 -2.89
CA GLU A 42 15.82 -14.44 -3.38
C GLU A 42 14.91 -13.96 -2.25
N THR A 43 14.46 -12.72 -2.35
CA THR A 43 13.53 -12.16 -1.36
C THR A 43 12.11 -12.55 -1.73
N VAL A 44 11.40 -13.18 -0.78
CA VAL A 44 10.00 -13.54 -0.95
C VAL A 44 9.11 -12.30 -1.11
N PRO A 45 8.05 -12.33 -1.94
CA PRO A 45 7.12 -11.22 -2.06
C PRO A 45 6.38 -10.96 -0.74
N GLU A 46 5.97 -9.72 -0.51
CA GLU A 46 5.30 -9.29 0.73
C GLU A 46 3.82 -9.71 0.81
N THR A 47 3.55 -10.99 0.61
CA THR A 47 2.20 -11.56 0.54
C THR A 47 2.08 -12.76 1.49
N ILE A 48 0.89 -13.03 2.01
CA ILE A 48 0.61 -14.25 2.82
C ILE A 48 0.05 -15.30 1.85
N THR A 49 0.92 -16.03 1.15
CA THR A 49 0.52 -16.97 0.10
C THR A 49 1.40 -18.23 0.11
N SER A 50 0.91 -19.31 -0.50
CA SER A 50 1.71 -20.51 -0.73
C SER A 50 2.17 -20.54 -2.17
N TRP A 51 3.49 -20.45 -2.35
CA TRP A 51 4.17 -20.50 -3.64
C TRP A 51 4.47 -21.94 -3.99
N SER A 52 4.14 -22.35 -5.21
CA SER A 52 4.55 -23.64 -5.77
C SER A 52 5.61 -23.39 -6.83
N ALA A 53 6.76 -24.05 -6.70
CA ALA A 53 7.89 -23.92 -7.60
C ALA A 53 8.17 -25.25 -8.32
N LYS A 54 8.57 -25.14 -9.59
CA LYS A 54 9.00 -26.27 -10.42
C LYS A 54 10.20 -25.83 -11.25
N ALA A 55 11.18 -26.70 -11.36
CA ALA A 55 12.37 -26.46 -12.16
C ALA A 55 12.38 -27.38 -13.39
N LEU A 56 12.92 -26.85 -14.48
CA LEU A 56 13.18 -27.56 -15.73
C LEU A 56 14.67 -27.47 -16.02
N CYS A 57 15.29 -28.61 -16.30
CA CYS A 57 16.72 -28.72 -16.58
C CYS A 57 16.93 -29.28 -17.99
N VAL A 58 17.90 -28.73 -18.70
CA VAL A 58 18.31 -29.21 -20.03
C VAL A 58 19.83 -29.40 -20.00
N ASN A 59 20.29 -30.57 -20.41
CA ASN A 59 21.70 -30.90 -20.51
C ASN A 59 21.97 -31.69 -21.80
N GLU A 60 23.05 -31.38 -22.50
CA GLU A 60 23.36 -32.01 -23.79
C GLU A 60 23.58 -33.53 -23.68
N LYS A 61 24.15 -34.02 -22.58
CA LYS A 61 24.47 -35.44 -22.37
C LYS A 61 23.35 -36.19 -21.66
N LYS A 62 22.73 -35.56 -20.65
CA LYS A 62 21.68 -36.18 -19.81
C LYS A 62 20.26 -35.92 -20.31
N GLY A 63 20.09 -35.05 -21.29
CA GLY A 63 18.80 -34.70 -21.87
C GLY A 63 18.00 -33.73 -21.00
N PHE A 64 16.68 -33.90 -21.00
CA PHE A 64 15.73 -33.05 -20.29
C PHE A 64 15.32 -33.67 -18.96
N GLY A 65 15.18 -32.84 -17.93
CA GLY A 65 14.68 -33.21 -16.61
C GLY A 65 13.69 -32.19 -16.08
N MET A 66 12.75 -32.65 -15.24
CA MET A 66 11.78 -31.81 -14.57
C MET A 66 11.73 -32.20 -13.09
N SER A 67 11.74 -31.21 -12.21
CA SER A 67 11.64 -31.46 -10.77
C SER A 67 10.22 -31.83 -10.36
N GLU A 68 10.10 -32.45 -9.19
CA GLU A 68 8.85 -32.42 -8.44
C GLU A 68 8.49 -30.99 -8.04
N VAL A 69 7.21 -30.76 -7.75
CA VAL A 69 6.75 -29.46 -7.27
C VAL A 69 7.13 -29.32 -5.80
N THR A 70 7.81 -28.23 -5.46
CA THR A 70 8.08 -27.86 -4.07
C THR A 70 7.25 -26.65 -3.69
N SER A 71 6.90 -26.52 -2.40
CA SER A 71 6.05 -25.43 -1.92
C SER A 71 6.71 -24.62 -0.82
N LEU A 72 6.58 -23.30 -0.87
CA LEU A 72 7.00 -22.36 0.16
C LEU A 72 5.83 -21.48 0.57
N THR A 73 5.48 -21.47 1.85
CA THR A 73 4.41 -20.60 2.36
C THR A 73 5.03 -19.36 3.00
N THR A 74 4.72 -18.19 2.46
CA THR A 74 5.09 -16.90 3.03
C THR A 74 4.07 -16.50 4.10
N PHE A 75 4.55 -15.97 5.21
CA PHE A 75 3.73 -15.64 6.37
C PHE A 75 4.10 -14.26 6.92
N LYS A 76 3.09 -13.52 7.37
CA LYS A 76 3.26 -12.27 8.12
C LYS A 76 2.69 -12.46 9.53
N SER A 77 3.50 -12.17 10.55
CA SER A 77 3.12 -12.26 11.96
C SER A 77 1.96 -11.32 12.31
N ILE A 78 1.97 -10.13 11.73
CA ILE A 78 0.90 -9.14 11.80
C ILE A 78 0.47 -8.78 10.38
N SER A 79 -0.83 -8.54 10.18
CA SER A 79 -1.33 -7.90 8.96
C SER A 79 -2.13 -6.65 9.28
N LEU A 80 -2.08 -5.65 8.40
CA LEU A 80 -2.68 -4.35 8.60
C LEU A 80 -3.76 -4.11 7.55
N SER A 81 -4.83 -3.43 7.94
CA SER A 81 -5.84 -2.91 7.03
C SER A 81 -6.21 -1.48 7.38
N ILE A 82 -6.50 -0.68 6.36
CA ILE A 82 -6.97 0.70 6.52
C ILE A 82 -8.39 0.78 5.96
N HIS A 83 -9.32 1.24 6.78
CA HIS A 83 -10.68 1.59 6.37
C HIS A 83 -10.91 3.08 6.51
N HIS A 84 -11.41 3.66 5.43
CA HIS A 84 -11.73 5.08 5.33
C HIS A 84 -13.02 5.26 4.54
N VAL A 85 -13.64 6.44 4.68
CA VAL A 85 -14.79 6.82 3.86
C VAL A 85 -14.39 6.94 2.39
N HIS A 86 -15.36 6.70 1.49
CA HIS A 86 -15.13 6.75 0.04
C HIS A 86 -14.57 8.11 -0.44
N ALA A 87 -15.11 9.19 0.11
CA ALA A 87 -14.61 10.54 -0.12
C ALA A 87 -14.72 11.37 1.16
N ALA A 88 -13.76 12.26 1.33
CA ALA A 88 -13.72 13.27 2.38
C ALA A 88 -14.05 14.64 1.79
N VAL A 89 -14.53 15.57 2.61
CA VAL A 89 -14.57 17.00 2.28
C VAL A 89 -13.54 17.73 3.13
N ILE A 90 -12.91 18.78 2.57
CA ILE A 90 -12.01 19.65 3.35
C ILE A 90 -12.72 20.19 4.59
N GLY A 91 -12.01 20.29 5.71
CA GLY A 91 -12.53 20.87 6.95
C GLY A 91 -13.38 19.92 7.82
N GLU A 92 -13.89 18.83 7.25
CA GLU A 92 -14.65 17.81 7.99
C GLU A 92 -13.76 16.97 8.91
N ARG A 93 -14.35 16.51 10.03
CA ARG A 93 -13.72 15.55 10.93
C ARG A 93 -14.14 14.15 10.50
N LEU A 94 -13.20 13.33 10.07
CA LEU A 94 -13.46 12.00 9.53
C LEU A 94 -12.68 10.93 10.30
N PRO A 95 -13.25 9.74 10.49
CA PRO A 95 -12.53 8.60 11.04
C PRO A 95 -11.71 7.88 9.95
N VAL A 96 -10.46 7.56 10.28
CA VAL A 96 -9.62 6.59 9.57
C VAL A 96 -9.34 5.46 10.54
N LEU A 97 -9.79 4.25 10.21
CA LEU A 97 -9.61 3.08 11.04
C LEU A 97 -8.41 2.28 10.53
N VAL A 98 -7.47 2.00 11.42
CA VAL A 98 -6.31 1.15 11.15
C VAL A 98 -6.45 -0.10 12.00
N THR A 99 -6.61 -1.26 11.36
CA THR A 99 -6.81 -2.53 12.05
C THR A 99 -5.57 -3.41 11.90
N ALA A 100 -4.96 -3.76 13.02
CA ALA A 100 -3.90 -4.74 13.11
C ALA A 100 -4.51 -6.10 13.46
N HIS A 101 -4.23 -7.09 12.60
CA HIS A 101 -4.68 -8.46 12.71
C HIS A 101 -3.49 -9.33 13.14
N ASP A 102 -3.57 -9.89 14.34
CA ASP A 102 -2.59 -10.87 14.82
C ASP A 102 -2.82 -12.21 14.11
N ASN A 103 -1.84 -12.65 13.34
CA ASN A 103 -1.89 -13.97 12.67
C ASN A 103 -1.24 -15.05 13.53
N LEU A 104 -0.70 -14.70 14.70
CA LEU A 104 -0.12 -15.64 15.65
C LEU A 104 -1.18 -16.10 16.66
N LYS A 105 -0.91 -17.25 17.30
CA LYS A 105 -1.71 -17.76 18.43
C LYS A 105 -1.18 -17.24 19.78
N LYS A 106 -0.44 -16.13 19.78
CA LYS A 106 0.28 -15.58 20.94
C LYS A 106 -0.13 -14.12 21.18
N CYS A 107 0.41 -13.49 22.22
CA CYS A 107 0.28 -12.05 22.42
C CYS A 107 1.53 -11.34 21.89
N ILE A 108 1.32 -10.33 21.06
CA ILE A 108 2.37 -9.46 20.54
C ILE A 108 2.09 -8.00 20.87
N GLN A 109 3.16 -7.24 21.09
CA GLN A 109 3.09 -5.80 21.30
C GLN A 109 3.41 -5.10 19.99
N VAL A 110 2.50 -4.24 19.54
CA VAL A 110 2.51 -3.66 18.19
C VAL A 110 2.54 -2.14 18.29
N GLN A 111 3.53 -1.52 17.66
CA GLN A 111 3.56 -0.08 17.44
C GLN A 111 2.81 0.25 16.15
N LEU A 112 1.77 1.06 16.26
CA LEU A 112 1.04 1.59 15.12
C LEU A 112 1.60 2.96 14.72
N THR A 113 1.79 3.16 13.42
CA THR A 113 2.18 4.43 12.83
C THR A 113 1.20 4.77 11.71
N LEU A 114 0.67 6.00 11.72
CA LEU A 114 -0.15 6.54 10.64
C LEU A 114 0.50 7.81 10.13
N ASP A 115 0.72 7.88 8.83
CA ASP A 115 1.19 9.07 8.12
C ASP A 115 0.20 9.45 7.03
N LEU A 116 -0.02 10.75 6.92
CA LEU A 116 -0.98 11.39 6.04
C LEU A 116 -0.33 12.55 5.25
N SER A 117 1.00 12.54 5.13
CA SER A 117 1.82 13.40 4.26
C SER A 117 1.58 14.91 4.41
N LYS A 118 1.43 15.44 5.63
CA LYS A 118 1.06 16.86 5.93
C LYS A 118 -0.24 17.36 5.27
N LYS A 119 -0.88 16.57 4.41
CA LYS A 119 -2.12 16.87 3.72
C LYS A 119 -3.34 16.65 4.61
N PHE A 120 -3.16 15.95 5.73
CA PHE A 120 -4.16 15.84 6.78
C PHE A 120 -3.60 16.25 8.14
N ARG A 121 -4.49 16.72 9.00
CA ARG A 121 -4.24 16.97 10.42
C ARG A 121 -4.89 15.89 11.26
N VAL A 122 -4.09 15.13 12.01
CA VAL A 122 -4.58 14.13 12.97
C VAL A 122 -4.95 14.82 14.29
N LEU A 123 -6.20 14.67 14.71
CA LEU A 123 -6.75 15.32 15.90
C LEU A 123 -6.41 14.58 17.20
N ASN A 124 -6.24 13.26 17.15
CA ASN A 124 -5.96 12.39 18.30
C ASN A 124 -4.57 11.71 18.21
N SER A 125 -3.55 12.44 17.72
CA SER A 125 -2.20 11.91 17.47
C SER A 125 -1.45 11.37 18.69
N ARG A 126 -1.94 11.60 19.92
CA ARG A 126 -1.35 11.07 21.15
C ARG A 126 -1.94 9.74 21.58
N GLN A 127 -3.12 9.37 21.09
CA GLN A 127 -3.89 8.22 21.60
C GLN A 127 -3.23 6.87 21.32
N PHE A 128 -2.53 6.76 20.19
CA PHE A 128 -1.87 5.52 19.74
C PHE A 128 -0.36 5.70 19.58
N ARG A 129 0.26 6.51 20.46
CA ARG A 129 1.71 6.68 20.48
C ARG A 129 2.42 5.49 21.10
N ASP A 130 1.85 4.96 22.18
CA ASP A 130 2.43 3.82 22.87
C ASP A 130 2.01 2.52 22.16
N PRO A 131 2.88 1.49 22.17
CA PRO A 131 2.54 0.22 21.57
C PRO A 131 1.35 -0.45 22.27
N VAL A 132 0.51 -1.12 21.48
CA VAL A 132 -0.71 -1.81 21.94
C VAL A 132 -0.52 -3.32 21.91
N CYS A 133 -1.23 -4.03 22.79
CA CYS A 133 -1.20 -5.49 22.81
C CYS A 133 -2.30 -6.07 21.92
N VAL A 134 -1.91 -6.97 21.01
CA VAL A 134 -2.82 -7.73 20.15
C VAL A 134 -2.59 -9.21 20.46
N CYS A 135 -3.65 -9.94 20.77
CA CYS A 135 -3.55 -11.25 21.41
C CYS A 135 -4.50 -12.28 20.82
N GLY A 136 -3.99 -13.49 20.62
CA GLY A 136 -4.79 -14.71 20.44
C GLY A 136 -5.55 -14.70 19.12
N GLY A 137 -4.92 -14.22 18.05
CA GLY A 137 -5.55 -14.16 16.74
C GLY A 137 -6.64 -13.09 16.62
N LYS A 138 -6.71 -12.15 17.58
CA LYS A 138 -7.71 -11.07 17.57
C LYS A 138 -7.21 -9.87 16.80
N ASN A 139 -8.15 -9.02 16.42
CA ASN A 139 -7.86 -7.76 15.75
C ASN A 139 -7.88 -6.62 16.76
N PHE A 140 -6.97 -5.67 16.59
CA PHE A 140 -7.00 -4.38 17.28
C PHE A 140 -7.23 -3.26 16.26
N THR A 141 -8.22 -2.42 16.49
CA THR A 141 -8.54 -1.30 15.59
C THR A 141 -8.28 0.04 16.29
N ALA A 142 -7.35 0.81 15.75
CA ALA A 142 -7.12 2.20 16.11
C ALA A 142 -7.98 3.14 15.25
N THR A 143 -8.71 4.05 15.89
CA THR A 143 -9.53 5.06 15.17
C THR A 143 -8.86 6.42 15.23
N TYR A 144 -8.31 6.89 14.11
CA TYR A 144 -7.73 8.21 13.98
C TYR A 144 -8.76 9.21 13.45
N TYR A 145 -8.95 10.32 14.15
CA TYR A 145 -9.79 11.41 13.65
C TYR A 145 -8.92 12.39 12.89
N VAL A 146 -9.24 12.65 11.63
CA VAL A 146 -8.43 13.46 10.73
C VAL A 146 -9.26 14.59 10.11
N LYS A 147 -8.59 15.68 9.72
CA LYS A 147 -9.13 16.72 8.85
C LYS A 147 -8.22 16.90 7.63
N ALA A 148 -8.79 16.94 6.43
CA ALA A 148 -8.02 17.19 5.22
C ALA A 148 -7.73 18.69 5.04
N ASN A 149 -6.52 18.99 4.55
CA ASN A 149 -6.02 20.34 4.27
C ASN A 149 -5.83 20.59 2.76
N ALA A 150 -6.03 19.58 1.92
CA ALA A 150 -5.87 19.68 0.46
C ALA A 150 -6.93 18.81 -0.23
N THR A 151 -7.25 19.12 -1.48
CA THR A 151 -8.15 18.34 -2.33
C THR A 151 -7.38 17.32 -3.18
N GLY A 152 -8.11 16.39 -3.80
CA GLY A 152 -7.58 15.40 -4.73
C GLY A 152 -7.43 14.01 -4.10
N SER A 153 -6.70 13.14 -4.81
CA SER A 153 -6.40 11.79 -4.34
C SER A 153 -5.16 11.82 -3.44
N LEU A 154 -5.37 11.83 -2.12
CA LEU A 154 -4.31 12.01 -1.14
C LEU A 154 -3.85 10.67 -0.55
N PRO A 155 -2.55 10.48 -0.32
CA PRO A 155 -2.02 9.25 0.25
C PRO A 155 -2.39 9.10 1.73
N VAL A 156 -2.69 7.87 2.13
CA VAL A 156 -2.91 7.44 3.50
C VAL A 156 -2.02 6.22 3.71
N TRP A 157 -1.06 6.34 4.61
CA TRP A 157 -0.05 5.32 4.87
C TRP A 157 -0.14 4.88 6.33
N ALA A 158 -0.15 3.57 6.58
CA ALA A 158 -0.05 3.04 7.93
C ALA A 158 0.95 1.88 8.00
N LYS A 159 1.60 1.74 9.15
CA LYS A 159 2.55 0.69 9.46
C LYS A 159 2.30 0.12 10.85
N ALA A 160 2.38 -1.19 10.97
CA ALA A 160 2.33 -1.92 12.23
C ALA A 160 3.63 -2.69 12.42
N THR A 161 4.37 -2.41 13.49
CA THR A 161 5.64 -3.07 13.79
C THR A 161 5.54 -3.80 15.11
N VAL A 162 5.94 -5.07 15.15
CA VAL A 162 6.07 -5.85 16.38
C VAL A 162 7.29 -5.35 17.15
N VAL A 163 7.10 -4.92 18.39
CA VAL A 163 8.16 -4.40 19.26
C VAL A 163 8.38 -5.32 20.45
N ALA A 164 9.63 -5.36 20.93
CA ALA A 164 9.96 -6.08 22.15
C ALA A 164 9.31 -5.39 23.36
N GLY A 165 8.66 -6.15 24.22
CA GLY A 165 8.04 -5.62 25.43
C GLY A 165 7.25 -6.67 26.20
N LYS A 166 6.24 -6.25 26.96
CA LYS A 166 5.40 -7.15 27.76
C LYS A 166 3.94 -6.70 27.70
N CYS A 167 3.06 -7.64 27.35
CA CYS A 167 1.63 -7.48 27.53
C CYS A 167 1.25 -7.87 28.95
N ARG A 168 0.38 -7.08 29.60
CA ARG A 168 0.03 -7.25 31.03
C ARG A 168 -0.49 -8.66 31.38
N GLU A 169 -1.11 -9.34 30.42
CA GLU A 169 -1.84 -10.59 30.66
C GLU A 169 -1.06 -11.87 30.31
N THR A 170 0.14 -11.75 29.73
CA THR A 170 0.92 -12.92 29.29
C THR A 170 2.41 -12.69 29.50
N ARG A 171 3.06 -13.65 30.18
CA ARG A 171 4.52 -13.77 30.18
C ARG A 171 4.91 -14.45 28.86
N ASP A 172 5.98 -13.93 28.25
CA ASP A 172 6.53 -14.30 26.93
C ASP A 172 5.84 -13.63 25.73
N ILE A 173 6.35 -12.44 25.38
CA ILE A 173 6.38 -12.02 23.98
C ILE A 173 7.48 -12.85 23.32
N ASP A 174 7.14 -13.56 22.26
CA ASP A 174 8.11 -14.27 21.45
C ASP A 174 8.95 -13.25 20.68
N LEU A 175 10.17 -12.99 21.16
CA LEU A 175 11.11 -12.06 20.55
C LEU A 175 11.52 -12.47 19.14
N GLY A 176 11.23 -13.71 18.71
CA GLY A 176 11.49 -14.17 17.35
C GLY A 176 10.74 -13.38 16.27
N TYR A 177 9.69 -12.65 16.64
CA TYR A 177 8.91 -11.81 15.71
C TYR A 177 9.16 -10.31 15.88
N ALA A 178 9.98 -9.90 16.86
CA ALA A 178 10.30 -8.49 17.05
C ALA A 178 11.00 -7.92 15.81
N GLY A 179 10.57 -6.75 15.36
CA GLY A 179 11.05 -6.11 14.13
C GLY A 179 10.26 -6.49 12.88
N MET A 180 9.43 -7.55 12.91
CA MET A 180 8.50 -7.82 11.81
C MET A 180 7.43 -6.71 11.73
N SER A 181 7.08 -6.33 10.52
CA SER A 181 6.08 -5.29 10.28
C SER A 181 5.23 -5.55 9.06
N ASP A 182 4.05 -4.94 9.02
CA ASP A 182 3.22 -4.83 7.83
C ASP A 182 2.90 -3.37 7.53
N GLU A 183 2.76 -3.06 6.25
CA GLU A 183 2.68 -1.71 5.72
C GLU A 183 1.62 -1.61 4.63
N VAL A 184 0.78 -0.59 4.70
CA VAL A 184 -0.34 -0.41 3.77
C VAL A 184 -0.41 1.02 3.27
N HIS A 185 -0.46 1.16 1.95
CA HIS A 185 -0.68 2.42 1.27
C HIS A 185 -2.07 2.42 0.62
N ARG A 186 -2.85 3.46 0.91
CA ARG A 186 -4.15 3.72 0.29
C ARG A 186 -4.21 5.16 -0.19
N LYS A 187 -5.20 5.46 -1.03
CA LYS A 187 -5.54 6.82 -1.43
C LYS A 187 -6.95 7.15 -0.95
N MET A 188 -7.12 8.36 -0.45
CA MET A 188 -8.41 8.93 -0.06
C MET A 188 -8.74 10.07 -1.02
N LEU A 189 -9.92 10.03 -1.62
CA LEU A 189 -10.42 11.16 -2.41
C LEU A 189 -10.89 12.26 -1.47
N VAL A 190 -10.39 13.48 -1.65
CA VAL A 190 -10.82 14.66 -0.91
C VAL A 190 -11.40 15.69 -1.87
N LYS A 191 -12.67 16.05 -1.64
CA LYS A 191 -13.41 17.06 -2.41
C LYS A 191 -13.28 18.43 -1.75
N ALA A 192 -13.43 19.47 -2.57
CA ALA A 192 -13.62 20.82 -2.07
C ALA A 192 -14.94 20.92 -1.29
N GLU A 193 -15.05 21.94 -0.44
CA GLU A 193 -16.31 22.30 0.20
C GLU A 193 -17.31 22.89 -0.81
N GLY A 194 -18.59 22.93 -0.42
CA GLY A 194 -19.67 23.48 -1.24
C GLY A 194 -20.42 22.43 -2.07
N VAL A 195 -21.24 22.92 -3.00
CA VAL A 195 -22.08 22.10 -3.88
C VAL A 195 -21.60 22.30 -5.31
N GLU A 196 -21.34 21.21 -6.02
CA GLU A 196 -20.92 21.26 -7.42
C GLU A 196 -22.04 21.82 -8.29
N GLN A 197 -21.72 22.86 -9.08
CA GLN A 197 -22.62 23.43 -10.06
C GLN A 197 -22.06 23.16 -11.45
N SER A 198 -22.87 22.54 -12.31
CA SER A 198 -22.50 22.23 -13.69
C SER A 198 -23.50 22.85 -14.65
N TYR A 199 -23.00 23.57 -15.65
CA TYR A 199 -23.78 24.22 -16.68
C TYR A 199 -23.41 23.60 -18.03
N THR A 200 -24.40 23.06 -18.74
CA THR A 200 -24.17 22.45 -20.06
C THR A 200 -24.66 23.40 -21.14
N TYR A 201 -23.76 23.79 -22.04
CA TYR A 201 -24.08 24.59 -23.21
C TYR A 201 -24.03 23.69 -24.45
N ALA A 202 -25.17 23.49 -25.10
CA ALA A 202 -25.26 22.75 -26.35
C ALA A 202 -25.32 23.71 -27.54
N SER A 203 -24.62 23.37 -28.63
CA SER A 203 -24.65 24.16 -29.87
C SER A 203 -24.61 23.21 -31.06
N TYR A 204 -25.42 23.50 -32.07
CA TYR A 204 -25.44 22.75 -33.33
C TYR A 204 -24.55 23.44 -34.35
N LEU A 205 -23.61 22.69 -34.93
CA LEU A 205 -22.75 23.16 -36.02
C LEU A 205 -23.22 22.53 -37.33
N CYS A 206 -23.75 23.35 -38.24
CA CYS A 206 -24.18 22.91 -39.56
C CYS A 206 -23.26 23.48 -40.64
N SER A 207 -22.37 22.64 -41.16
CA SER A 207 -21.47 23.00 -42.27
C SER A 207 -22.19 22.78 -43.61
N LYS A 208 -22.79 23.85 -44.15
CA LYS A 208 -23.05 23.94 -45.60
C LYS A 208 -22.37 25.19 -46.16
N GLY A 209 -21.19 24.98 -46.73
CA GLY A 209 -20.66 25.82 -47.81
C GLY A 209 -20.12 27.21 -47.47
N ASN A 210 -20.26 27.77 -46.27
CA ASN A 210 -19.48 28.93 -45.85
C ASN A 210 -19.52 29.19 -44.33
N ILE A 211 -18.51 29.92 -43.89
CA ILE A 211 -17.94 30.01 -42.54
C ILE A 211 -18.99 30.32 -41.45
N ILE A 212 -18.89 29.50 -40.40
CA ILE A 212 -19.80 29.29 -39.27
C ILE A 212 -19.98 30.60 -38.45
N ASN A 213 -21.15 31.24 -38.54
CA ASN A 213 -21.63 32.16 -37.51
C ASN A 213 -22.49 31.36 -36.52
N LEU A 214 -21.95 31.07 -35.33
CA LEU A 214 -22.66 30.35 -34.28
C LEU A 214 -23.83 31.20 -33.75
N CYS A 215 -25.06 30.77 -34.01
CA CYS A 215 -26.22 31.20 -33.24
C CYS A 215 -26.37 30.31 -32.01
N ILE A 216 -26.29 30.90 -30.81
CA ILE A 216 -26.70 30.25 -29.56
C ILE A 216 -27.74 31.15 -28.91
N SER A 217 -28.92 30.61 -28.67
CA SER A 217 -29.89 31.15 -27.70
C SER A 217 -30.22 30.02 -26.73
N VAL A 218 -29.93 30.26 -25.46
CA VAL A 218 -30.47 29.48 -24.34
C VAL A 218 -31.66 30.29 -23.83
N LYS A 219 -32.84 29.65 -23.75
CA LYS A 219 -34.01 30.24 -23.09
C LYS A 219 -34.01 29.76 -21.63
N ASP A 220 -34.17 30.72 -20.73
CA ASP A 220 -34.36 30.54 -19.28
C ASP A 220 -35.56 29.62 -18.96
#